data_AF-A0A7T1I3H9-F1
#
_entry.id   AF-A0A7T1I3H9-F1
#
_cell.length_a   1.000
_cell.length_b   1.000
_cell.length_c   1.000
_cell.angle_alpha   90.00
_cell.angle_beta   90.00
_cell.angle_gamma   90.00
#
_symmetry.space_group_name_H-M   'P 1'
#
loop_
_entity.id
_entity.type
_entity.pdbx_description
1 polymer ?
#
loop_
_entity_poly.entity_id
_entity_poly.type
_entity_poly.pdbx_seq_one_letter_code
_entity_poly.pdbx_strand_id
1 'polypeptide(L)'
;MTSASPPPPSLPGTPSKRPAPRRKAPSLQAVLWLLLLGLPVLLIGLVVMTGSVGNAAALLFVSVVCTAGIGGVFWLALALLIGWMLNLILPGPLRRPLTLPATGSDPMVTRLTTYAGRAQQQGMAPERIRRDLARGGWSSVQIEAALADSRPTDSRPADSHPTKAQP
;
A
#
# COMPACT_ATOMS: atom_id res chain seq x y z
N MET A 1 -41.72 -24.28 -54.11
CA MET A 1 -40.83 -25.05 -53.20
C MET A 1 -40.11 -24.05 -52.31
N THR A 2 -40.69 -23.74 -51.15
CA THR A 2 -40.19 -22.74 -50.20
C THR A 2 -39.81 -23.49 -48.93
N SER A 3 -38.51 -23.70 -48.74
CA SER A 3 -37.93 -24.42 -47.60
C SER A 3 -37.88 -23.49 -46.39
N ALA A 4 -38.76 -23.71 -45.42
CA ALA A 4 -38.77 -23.00 -44.14
C ALA A 4 -37.67 -23.56 -43.23
N SER A 5 -36.79 -22.67 -42.74
CA SER A 5 -35.71 -23.00 -41.81
C SER A 5 -36.25 -23.08 -40.37
N PRO A 6 -35.88 -24.10 -39.57
CA PRO A 6 -36.36 -24.24 -38.20
C PRO A 6 -35.66 -23.27 -37.22
N PRO A 7 -36.35 -22.80 -36.16
CA PRO A 7 -35.78 -21.90 -35.17
C PRO A 7 -34.81 -22.61 -34.20
N PRO A 8 -33.81 -21.88 -33.65
CA PRO A 8 -32.81 -22.45 -32.77
C PRO A 8 -33.33 -22.76 -31.34
N PRO A 9 -32.75 -23.76 -30.66
CA PRO A 9 -33.14 -24.17 -29.32
C PRO A 9 -32.79 -23.13 -28.25
N SER A 10 -33.74 -22.91 -27.33
CA SER A 10 -33.62 -22.01 -26.19
C SER A 10 -32.63 -22.54 -25.14
N LEU A 11 -31.64 -21.72 -24.77
CA LEU A 11 -30.61 -22.08 -23.77
C LEU A 11 -31.21 -22.18 -22.35
N PRO A 12 -30.77 -23.18 -21.55
CA PRO A 12 -31.20 -23.35 -20.17
C PRO A 12 -30.69 -22.22 -19.26
N GLY A 13 -31.62 -21.65 -18.49
CA GLY A 13 -31.39 -20.50 -17.60
C GLY A 13 -30.31 -20.78 -16.56
N THR A 14 -29.42 -19.80 -16.39
CA THR A 14 -28.35 -19.85 -15.40
C THR A 14 -28.92 -19.76 -13.97
N PRO A 15 -28.38 -20.54 -13.01
CA PRO A 15 -28.88 -20.58 -11.65
C PRO A 15 -28.68 -19.22 -10.96
N SER A 16 -29.82 -18.66 -10.52
CA SER A 16 -29.89 -17.41 -9.75
C SER A 16 -29.12 -17.54 -8.43
N LYS A 17 -27.95 -16.89 -8.39
CA LYS A 17 -27.01 -16.88 -7.27
C LYS A 17 -27.62 -16.07 -6.13
N ARG A 18 -28.28 -16.74 -5.17
CA ARG A 18 -28.82 -16.07 -3.96
C ARG A 18 -27.70 -15.35 -3.23
N PRO A 19 -27.85 -14.05 -2.91
CA PRO A 19 -26.85 -13.32 -2.15
C PRO A 19 -26.73 -13.91 -0.74
N ALA A 20 -25.51 -14.29 -0.35
CA ALA A 20 -25.21 -14.80 0.97
C ALA A 20 -25.53 -13.76 2.06
N PRO A 21 -26.02 -14.17 3.25
CA PRO A 21 -26.36 -13.26 4.32
C PRO A 21 -25.12 -12.48 4.78
N ARG A 22 -25.17 -11.17 4.59
CA ARG A 22 -24.13 -10.21 4.97
C ARG A 22 -24.08 -10.16 6.50
N ARG A 23 -23.14 -10.89 7.12
CA ARG A 23 -22.86 -10.77 8.56
C ARG A 23 -22.55 -9.30 8.85
N LYS A 24 -23.45 -8.62 9.57
CA LYS A 24 -23.20 -7.28 10.08
C LYS A 24 -22.01 -7.38 11.02
N ALA A 25 -20.90 -6.74 10.65
CA ALA A 25 -19.78 -6.57 11.55
C ALA A 25 -20.30 -5.88 12.82
N PRO A 26 -19.86 -6.32 14.02
CA PRO A 26 -20.22 -5.65 15.25
C PRO A 26 -19.81 -4.18 15.12
N SER A 27 -20.74 -3.27 15.42
CA SER A 27 -20.44 -1.85 15.39
C SER A 27 -19.31 -1.57 16.39
N LEU A 28 -18.35 -0.74 16.00
CA LEU A 28 -17.28 -0.27 16.88
C LEU A 28 -17.82 0.22 18.24
N GLN A 29 -19.01 0.80 18.22
CA GLN A 29 -19.75 1.23 19.40
C GLN A 29 -20.08 0.07 20.35
N ALA A 30 -20.54 -1.08 19.85
CA ALA A 30 -20.82 -2.25 20.69
C ALA A 30 -19.54 -2.79 21.34
N VAL A 31 -18.43 -2.83 20.61
CA VAL A 31 -17.13 -3.26 21.14
C VAL A 31 -16.66 -2.29 22.23
N LEU A 32 -16.80 -0.98 22.00
CA LEU A 32 -16.44 0.04 22.98
C LEU A 32 -17.27 -0.10 24.27
N TRP A 33 -18.58 -0.33 24.15
CA TRP A 33 -19.45 -0.57 25.30
C TRP A 33 -19.07 -1.84 26.08
N LEU A 34 -18.76 -2.92 25.38
CA LEU A 34 -18.27 -4.16 26.01
C LEU A 34 -16.95 -3.97 26.74
N LEU A 35 -16.01 -3.20 26.18
CA LEU A 35 -14.75 -2.86 26.84
C LEU A 35 -14.98 -1.98 28.07
N LEU A 36 -15.86 -0.99 27.94
CA LEU A 36 -16.18 -0.04 29.01
C LEU A 36 -16.85 -0.72 30.20
N LEU A 37 -17.68 -1.74 29.97
CA LEU A 37 -18.36 -2.51 31.02
C LEU A 37 -17.53 -3.71 31.50
N GLY A 38 -16.77 -4.35 30.62
CA GLY A 38 -15.94 -5.51 30.97
C GLY A 38 -14.74 -5.17 31.84
N LEU A 39 -14.06 -4.05 31.55
CA LEU A 39 -12.90 -3.61 32.33
C LEU A 39 -13.21 -3.37 33.82
N PRO A 40 -14.26 -2.62 34.22
CA PRO A 40 -14.57 -2.40 35.63
C PRO A 40 -15.03 -3.68 36.33
N VAL A 41 -15.82 -4.54 35.66
CA VAL A 41 -16.24 -5.83 36.23
C VAL A 41 -15.03 -6.72 36.53
N LEU A 42 -14.09 -6.79 35.59
CA LEU A 42 -12.84 -7.53 35.76
C LEU A 42 -11.98 -6.95 36.89
N LEU A 43 -11.90 -5.62 36.99
CA LEU A 43 -11.18 -4.94 38.07
C LEU A 43 -11.80 -5.23 39.44
N ILE A 44 -13.13 -5.14 39.56
CA ILE A 44 -13.84 -5.45 40.82
C ILE A 44 -13.61 -6.90 41.22
N GLY A 45 -13.74 -7.86 40.30
CA GLY A 45 -13.46 -9.27 40.59
C GLY A 45 -12.02 -9.49 41.07
N LEU A 46 -11.06 -8.80 40.46
CA LEU A 46 -9.65 -8.91 40.84
C LEU A 46 -9.38 -8.30 42.23
N VAL A 47 -10.00 -7.16 42.54
CA VAL A 47 -9.90 -6.51 43.87
C VAL A 47 -10.48 -7.40 44.97
N VAL A 48 -11.62 -8.04 44.72
CA VAL A 48 -12.24 -8.98 45.68
C VAL A 48 -11.31 -10.17 45.92
N MET A 49 -10.62 -10.66 44.89
CA MET A 49 -9.75 -11.83 44.97
C MET A 49 -8.40 -11.51 45.64
N THR A 50 -7.83 -10.33 45.42
CA THR A 50 -6.53 -9.93 45.99
C THR A 50 -6.65 -9.20 47.33
N GLY A 51 -7.84 -8.72 47.69
CA GLY A 51 -8.10 -7.95 48.92
C GLY A 51 -7.48 -6.55 48.93
N SER A 52 -6.83 -6.11 47.85
CA SER A 52 -6.17 -4.81 47.75
C SER A 52 -6.23 -4.24 46.33
N VAL A 53 -6.70 -3.01 46.21
CA VAL A 53 -6.83 -2.29 44.93
C VAL A 53 -5.46 -2.03 44.29
N GLY A 54 -4.42 -1.79 45.10
CA GLY A 54 -3.06 -1.57 44.61
C GLY A 54 -2.48 -2.81 43.93
N ASN A 55 -2.66 -3.99 44.53
CA ASN A 55 -2.17 -5.24 43.97
C ASN A 55 -2.96 -5.66 42.72
N ALA A 56 -4.28 -5.42 42.72
CA ALA A 56 -5.12 -5.68 41.54
C ALA A 56 -4.70 -4.82 40.33
N ALA A 57 -4.48 -3.52 40.54
CA ALA A 57 -4.03 -2.63 39.47
C ALA A 57 -2.66 -3.04 38.90
N ALA A 58 -1.72 -3.41 39.77
CA ALA A 58 -0.40 -3.89 39.35
C ALA A 58 -0.48 -5.18 38.51
N LEU A 59 -1.29 -6.16 38.91
CA LEU A 59 -1.48 -7.41 38.16
C LEU A 59 -2.12 -7.17 36.79
N LEU A 60 -3.12 -6.28 36.72
CA LEU A 60 -3.72 -5.90 35.44
C LEU A 60 -2.71 -5.22 34.53
N PHE A 61 -1.93 -4.28 35.07
CA PHE A 61 -0.92 -3.58 34.29
C PHE A 61 0.13 -4.55 33.73
N VAL A 62 0.66 -5.43 34.57
CA VAL A 62 1.63 -6.46 34.15
C VAL A 62 1.01 -7.39 33.11
N SER A 63 -0.21 -7.85 33.30
CA SER A 63 -0.90 -8.71 32.33
C SER A 63 -1.13 -8.02 30.99
N VAL A 64 -1.55 -6.75 31.01
CA VAL A 64 -1.76 -5.96 29.79
C VAL A 64 -0.44 -5.71 29.07
N VAL A 65 0.60 -5.30 29.79
CA VAL A 65 1.95 -5.11 29.23
C VAL A 65 2.50 -6.42 28.69
N CYS A 66 2.27 -7.54 29.36
CA CYS A 66 2.68 -8.87 28.90
C CYS A 66 1.94 -9.27 27.63
N THR A 67 0.62 -9.10 27.58
CA THR A 67 -0.20 -9.45 26.42
C THR A 67 0.09 -8.53 25.23
N ALA A 68 0.18 -7.22 25.46
CA ALA A 68 0.51 -6.23 24.44
C ALA A 68 1.96 -6.35 23.99
N GLY A 69 2.88 -6.67 24.90
CA GLY A 69 4.29 -6.89 24.62
C GLY A 69 4.52 -8.14 23.80
N ILE A 70 4.11 -9.31 24.31
CA ILE A 70 4.27 -10.59 23.60
C ILE A 70 3.50 -10.55 22.28
N GLY A 71 2.26 -10.05 22.29
CA GLY A 71 1.46 -9.89 21.08
C GLY A 71 2.13 -8.95 20.08
N GLY A 72 2.63 -7.80 20.54
CA GLY A 72 3.31 -6.81 19.71
C GLY A 72 4.60 -7.35 19.09
N VAL A 73 5.46 -7.99 19.87
CA VAL A 73 6.70 -8.62 19.38
C VAL A 73 6.38 -9.74 18.39
N PHE A 74 5.37 -10.57 18.68
CA PHE A 74 4.92 -11.63 17.78
C PHE A 74 4.43 -11.06 16.44
N TRP A 75 3.58 -10.03 16.46
CA TRP A 75 3.10 -9.36 15.25
C TRP A 75 4.22 -8.68 14.47
N LEU A 76 5.17 -8.03 15.16
CA LEU A 76 6.31 -7.38 14.53
C LEU A 76 7.24 -8.41 13.87
N ALA A 77 7.50 -9.53 14.55
CA ALA A 77 8.27 -10.64 14.00
C ALA A 77 7.57 -11.24 12.76
N LEU A 78 6.25 -11.41 12.81
CA LEU A 78 5.47 -11.88 11.67
C LEU A 78 5.51 -10.89 10.49
N ALA A 79 5.40 -9.59 10.77
CA ALA A 79 5.49 -8.54 9.74
C ALA A 79 6.88 -8.51 9.09
N LEU A 80 7.94 -8.63 9.88
CA LEU A 80 9.32 -8.75 9.39
C LEU A 80 9.50 -10.02 8.55
N LEU A 81 8.97 -11.16 9.01
CA LEU A 81 9.05 -12.43 8.30
C LEU A 81 8.34 -12.34 6.94
N ILE A 82 7.14 -11.76 6.91
CA ILE A 82 6.38 -11.50 5.68
C ILE A 82 7.19 -10.57 4.77
N GLY A 83 7.69 -9.45 5.29
CA GLY A 83 8.53 -8.53 4.53
C GLY A 83 9.74 -9.20 3.93
N TRP A 84 10.42 -10.06 4.68
CA TRP A 84 11.59 -10.82 4.23
C TRP A 84 11.22 -11.88 3.18
N MET A 85 10.09 -12.57 3.35
CA MET A 85 9.54 -13.49 2.34
C MET A 85 9.19 -12.78 1.04
N LEU A 86 8.49 -11.64 1.10
CA LEU A 86 8.23 -10.84 -0.09
C LEU A 86 9.52 -10.34 -0.74
N ASN A 87 10.52 -9.96 0.06
CA ASN A 87 11.82 -9.51 -0.41
C ASN A 87 12.57 -10.59 -1.21
N LEU A 88 12.39 -11.87 -0.84
CA LEU A 88 12.98 -13.01 -1.53
C LEU A 88 12.16 -13.46 -2.75
N ILE A 89 10.83 -13.38 -2.66
CA ILE A 89 9.91 -13.84 -3.70
C ILE A 89 9.75 -12.81 -4.82
N LEU A 90 9.81 -11.50 -4.52
CA LEU A 90 9.79 -10.45 -5.53
C LEU A 90 11.21 -10.23 -6.08
N PRO A 91 11.51 -10.67 -7.31
CA PRO A 91 12.74 -10.26 -7.96
C PRO A 91 12.79 -8.73 -8.03
N GLY A 92 14.00 -8.15 -7.90
CA GLY A 92 14.30 -6.73 -7.75
C GLY A 92 13.50 -5.69 -8.57
N PRO A 93 12.97 -5.92 -9.79
CA PRO A 93 12.25 -4.87 -10.52
C PRO A 93 10.94 -4.36 -9.89
N LEU A 94 10.33 -5.09 -8.95
CA LEU A 94 9.07 -4.67 -8.30
C LEU A 94 9.26 -3.91 -6.97
N ARG A 95 10.50 -3.72 -6.51
CA ARG A 95 10.81 -2.90 -5.32
C ARG A 95 10.80 -1.40 -5.59
N ARG A 96 10.31 -0.97 -6.76
CA ARG A 96 10.04 0.45 -6.98
C ARG A 96 9.09 0.90 -5.88
N PRO A 97 9.47 1.91 -5.07
CA PRO A 97 8.53 2.47 -4.11
C PRO A 97 7.27 2.79 -4.90
N LEU A 98 6.11 2.32 -4.43
CA LEU A 98 4.86 2.92 -4.84
C LEU A 98 4.97 4.36 -4.36
N THR A 99 5.48 5.24 -5.20
CA THR A 99 5.19 6.66 -5.15
C THR A 99 3.68 6.72 -5.29
N LEU A 100 2.98 6.72 -4.15
CA LEU A 100 1.59 7.11 -4.13
C LEU A 100 1.56 8.48 -4.80
N PRO A 101 0.90 8.63 -5.97
CA PRO A 101 0.82 9.91 -6.62
C PRO A 101 0.25 10.86 -5.59
N ALA A 102 1.04 11.88 -5.24
CA ALA A 102 0.58 12.94 -4.36
C ALA A 102 -0.79 13.37 -4.88
N THR A 103 -1.80 13.24 -4.02
CA THR A 103 -3.20 13.51 -4.27
C THR A 103 -3.32 14.91 -4.87
N GLY A 104 -3.34 15.02 -6.21
CA GLY A 104 -3.28 16.31 -6.91
C GLY A 104 -2.42 16.36 -8.18
N SER A 105 -1.60 15.35 -8.48
CA SER A 105 -0.93 15.25 -9.79
C SER A 105 -1.90 14.71 -10.86
N ASP A 106 -2.05 15.45 -11.95
CA ASP A 106 -2.89 15.07 -13.09
C ASP A 106 -2.50 13.65 -13.56
N PRO A 107 -3.44 12.66 -13.57
CA PRO A 107 -3.13 11.26 -13.88
C PRO A 107 -2.44 11.08 -15.24
N MET A 108 -2.60 12.08 -16.12
CA MET A 108 -1.99 12.14 -17.42
C MET A 108 -0.47 12.39 -17.35
N VAL A 109 -0.02 13.28 -16.45
CA VAL A 109 1.39 13.63 -16.25
C VAL A 109 2.15 12.46 -15.59
N THR A 110 1.54 11.79 -14.61
CA THR A 110 2.13 10.62 -13.95
C THR A 110 2.38 9.46 -14.92
N ARG A 111 1.51 9.25 -15.90
CA ARG A 111 1.71 8.23 -16.93
C ARG A 111 2.89 8.57 -17.85
N LEU A 112 3.05 9.86 -18.18
CA LEU A 112 4.15 10.33 -19.03
C LEU A 112 5.51 10.15 -18.36
N THR A 113 5.65 10.61 -17.12
CA THR A 113 6.89 10.48 -16.33
C THR A 113 7.23 9.01 -16.08
N THR A 114 6.21 8.17 -15.81
CA THR A 114 6.41 6.72 -15.63
C THR A 114 6.88 6.03 -16.92
N TYR A 115 6.36 6.43 -18.09
CA TYR A 115 6.80 5.90 -19.38
C TYR A 115 8.23 6.34 -19.70
N ALA A 116 8.51 7.64 -19.60
CA ALA A 116 9.84 8.20 -19.83
C ALA A 116 10.90 7.55 -18.93
N GLY A 117 10.60 7.42 -17.63
CA GLY A 117 11.48 6.77 -16.66
C GLY A 117 11.68 5.27 -16.93
N ARG A 118 10.67 4.54 -17.42
CA ARG A 118 10.86 3.13 -17.84
C ARG A 118 11.71 3.01 -19.10
N ALA A 119 11.45 3.82 -20.11
CA ALA A 119 12.18 3.77 -21.37
C ALA A 119 13.67 4.13 -21.15
N GLN A 120 13.95 5.11 -20.28
CA GLN A 120 15.31 5.49 -19.93
C GLN A 120 16.06 4.38 -19.16
N GLN A 121 15.38 3.66 -18.25
CA GLN A 121 15.96 2.49 -17.57
C GLN A 121 16.21 1.30 -18.50
N GLN A 122 15.49 1.21 -19.60
CA GLN A 122 15.74 0.24 -20.67
C GLN A 122 16.86 0.69 -21.62
N GLY A 123 17.57 1.78 -21.31
CA GLY A 123 18.65 2.31 -22.13
C GLY A 123 18.17 2.96 -23.44
N MET A 124 16.89 3.31 -23.53
CA MET A 124 16.35 3.93 -24.73
C MET A 124 16.88 5.36 -24.87
N ALA A 125 17.39 5.69 -26.06
CA ALA A 125 17.85 7.04 -26.37
C ALA A 125 16.72 8.07 -26.18
N PRO A 126 16.99 9.22 -25.55
CA PRO A 126 15.96 10.22 -25.23
C PRO A 126 15.21 10.73 -26.46
N GLU A 127 15.87 10.81 -27.62
CA GLU A 127 15.23 11.19 -28.88
C GLU A 127 14.21 10.15 -29.39
N ARG A 128 14.40 8.88 -29.06
CA ARG A 128 13.46 7.82 -29.39
C ARG A 128 12.22 7.90 -28.49
N ILE A 129 12.42 8.20 -27.21
CA ILE A 129 11.33 8.43 -26.24
C ILE A 129 10.48 9.62 -26.67
N ARG A 130 11.12 10.75 -27.05
CA ARG A 130 10.44 11.94 -27.58
C ARG A 130 9.60 11.62 -28.81
N ARG A 131 10.14 10.83 -29.75
CA ARG A 131 9.43 10.43 -30.98
C ARG A 131 8.22 9.55 -30.70
N ASP A 132 8.34 8.61 -29.76
CA ASP A 132 7.24 7.72 -29.39
C ASP A 132 6.14 8.48 -28.63
N LEU A 133 6.50 9.44 -27.78
CA LEU A 133 5.53 10.32 -27.13
C LEU A 133 4.87 11.27 -28.14
N ALA A 134 5.61 11.84 -29.09
CA ALA A 134 5.02 12.67 -30.14
C ALA A 134 4.01 11.88 -31.00
N ARG A 135 4.31 10.60 -31.31
CA ARG A 135 3.36 9.70 -31.99
C ARG A 135 2.12 9.38 -31.16
N GLY A 136 2.24 9.41 -29.84
CA GLY A 136 1.13 9.26 -28.90
C GLY A 136 0.21 10.49 -28.80
N GLY A 137 0.49 11.57 -29.54
CA GLY A 137 -0.31 12.80 -29.54
C GLY A 137 0.02 13.76 -28.39
N TRP A 138 1.17 13.56 -27.73
CA TRP A 138 1.60 14.38 -26.61
C TRP A 138 2.25 15.69 -27.07
N SER A 139 1.97 16.79 -26.35
CA SER A 139 2.55 18.09 -26.70
C SER A 139 4.03 18.17 -26.30
N SER A 140 4.82 18.93 -27.07
CA SER A 140 6.26 19.11 -26.84
C SER A 140 6.59 19.58 -25.42
N VAL A 141 5.76 20.48 -24.88
CA VAL A 141 5.88 21.02 -23.50
C VAL A 141 5.73 19.91 -22.45
N GLN A 142 4.78 18.98 -22.64
CA GLN A 142 4.56 17.87 -21.72
C GLN A 142 5.68 16.84 -21.78
N ILE A 143 6.20 16.58 -22.99
CA ILE A 143 7.32 15.66 -23.20
C ILE A 143 8.59 16.17 -22.50
N GLU A 144 8.86 17.47 -22.61
CA GLU A 144 10.04 18.09 -21.99
C GLU A 144 9.94 18.13 -20.47
N ALA A 145 8.76 18.45 -19.92
CA ALA A 145 8.50 18.38 -18.49
C ALA A 145 8.72 16.97 -17.94
N ALA A 146 8.23 15.94 -18.64
CA ALA A 146 8.38 14.55 -18.21
C ALA A 146 9.83 14.05 -18.27
N LEU A 147 10.61 14.52 -19.26
CA LEU A 147 12.02 14.16 -19.41
C LEU A 147 12.93 14.90 -18.41
N ALA A 148 12.56 16.13 -18.04
CA ALA A 148 13.24 16.91 -17.02
C ALA A 148 13.05 16.28 -15.62
N ASP A 149 11.83 15.84 -15.30
CA ASP A 149 11.49 15.18 -14.04
C ASP A 149 12.09 13.76 -13.95
N SER A 150 12.23 13.06 -15.07
CA SER A 150 12.84 11.72 -15.11
C SER A 150 14.36 11.71 -15.12
N ARG A 151 15.01 12.87 -15.29
CA ARG A 151 16.47 12.98 -15.26
C ARG A 151 16.91 12.76 -13.81
N PRO A 152 17.68 11.71 -13.50
CA PRO A 152 18.27 11.59 -12.18
C PRO A 152 19.08 12.86 -11.94
N THR A 153 18.82 13.54 -10.83
CA THR A 153 19.50 14.74 -10.38
C THR A 153 20.96 14.41 -10.10
N ASP A 154 21.74 14.16 -11.14
CA ASP A 154 23.20 14.09 -11.10
C ASP A 154 23.77 15.51 -11.11
N SER A 155 23.13 16.38 -10.33
CA SER A 155 23.67 17.65 -9.89
C SER A 155 24.54 17.37 -8.67
N ARG A 156 25.57 16.53 -8.84
CA ARG A 156 26.74 16.65 -7.98
C ARG A 156 27.28 18.06 -8.28
N PRO A 157 27.22 19.01 -7.33
CA PRO A 157 27.85 20.30 -7.55
C PRO A 157 29.33 20.00 -7.80
N ALA A 158 29.79 20.35 -9.00
CA ALA A 158 31.18 20.25 -9.37
C ALA A 158 32.02 20.97 -8.30
N ASP A 159 32.82 20.16 -7.62
CA ASP A 159 34.02 20.48 -6.85
C ASP A 159 34.45 21.96 -6.92
N SER A 160 33.95 22.78 -5.98
CA SER A 160 34.64 24.00 -5.60
C SER A 160 35.84 23.61 -4.74
N HIS A 161 36.95 23.25 -5.39
CA HIS A 161 38.24 23.02 -4.78
C HIS A 161 38.80 24.38 -4.29
N PRO A 162 38.93 24.65 -2.98
CA PRO A 162 39.67 25.83 -2.55
C PRO A 162 41.16 25.49 -2.66
N THR A 163 41.81 26.00 -3.72
CA THR A 163 43.27 26.17 -3.76
C THR A 163 43.66 27.11 -2.61
N LYS A 164 43.95 26.55 -1.44
CA LYS A 164 44.62 27.29 -0.37
C LYS A 164 46.08 27.48 -0.78
N ALA A 165 46.44 28.75 -0.88
CA ALA A 165 47.77 29.26 -1.13
C ALA A 165 48.79 28.72 -0.11
N GLN A 166 50.00 28.50 -0.63
CA GLN A 166 51.26 28.30 0.10
C GLN A 166 51.51 29.38 1.16
N PRO A 167 52.15 29.02 2.28
CA PRO A 167 53.27 29.77 2.83
C PRO A 167 54.61 29.32 2.21
#